data_AF-A0A316GBF0-F1
#
_entry.id   AF-A0A316GBF0-F1
#
_cell.length_a   1.000
_cell.length_b   1.000
_cell.length_c   1.000
_cell.angle_alpha   90.00
_cell.angle_beta   90.00
_cell.angle_gamma   90.00
#
_symmetry.space_group_name_H-M   'P 1'
#
loop_
_entity.id
_entity.type
_entity.pdbx_description
1 polymer ?
#
loop_
_entity_poly.entity_id
_entity_poly.type
_entity_poly.pdbx_seq_one_letter_code
_entity_poly.pdbx_strand_id
1 'polypeptide(L)'
;MKSEASLLVDPETQFEVIRALASPVRIAILRLLDFEGPKNINQLAEALKQPQSTISSSVQMLEAAGLLSTVTEKARKGSQKICTATCSEVLISLGKLRQETRENEIVVAMPIGLYTRWTVSAPCGLCSTEGIIGLLDVPNTFADPDRMKAGLLWFSRGYVEYQFPNNARLRNTDVSAIEVSMELSSEVPGTSADWPSDISLEINDVDVATWTSPGDFGDKRGVFTPPWWKLAGSQYGMLKTWRVHGDGSYVDGVKVSNVRLGDLALEEHHSIRVRIGVREDANHPGGINIFGRGFGNYDQDIILRII
;
A
#
# COMPACT_ATOMS: atom_id res chain seq x y z
N MET A 1 -19.30 24.94 2.01
CA MET A 1 -18.72 23.60 2.22
C MET A 1 -19.78 22.57 1.87
N LYS A 2 -19.77 22.03 0.66
CA LYS A 2 -20.55 20.83 0.35
C LYS A 2 -19.79 19.65 0.97
N SER A 3 -20.50 18.81 1.72
CA SER A 3 -20.01 17.51 2.16
C SER A 3 -19.76 16.67 0.91
N GLU A 4 -18.50 16.42 0.55
CA GLU A 4 -18.14 15.50 -0.53
C GLU A 4 -18.44 14.07 -0.07
N ALA A 5 -19.57 13.53 -0.51
CA ALA A 5 -19.95 12.15 -0.21
C ALA A 5 -19.26 11.22 -1.22
N SER A 6 -18.31 10.42 -0.74
CA SER A 6 -17.66 9.35 -1.50
C SER A 6 -18.40 8.02 -1.31
N LEU A 7 -18.68 7.31 -2.39
CA LEU A 7 -19.25 5.96 -2.37
C LEU A 7 -18.15 4.91 -2.63
N LEU A 8 -17.87 4.06 -1.65
CA LEU A 8 -17.01 2.88 -1.83
C LEU A 8 -17.85 1.73 -2.40
N VAL A 9 -17.38 1.11 -3.48
CA VAL A 9 -18.07 0.03 -4.21
C VAL A 9 -17.18 -1.21 -4.25
N ASP A 10 -17.70 -2.33 -3.77
CA ASP A 10 -17.14 -3.66 -4.00
C ASP A 10 -17.77 -4.26 -5.29
N PRO A 11 -16.98 -4.57 -6.33
CA PRO A 11 -17.49 -5.06 -7.60
C PRO A 11 -18.20 -6.41 -7.52
N GLU A 12 -17.90 -7.25 -6.54
CA GLU A 12 -18.52 -8.57 -6.39
C GLU A 12 -19.92 -8.46 -5.79
N THR A 13 -20.10 -7.58 -4.80
CA THR A 13 -21.36 -7.46 -4.06
C THR A 13 -22.26 -6.34 -4.58
N GLN A 14 -21.70 -5.32 -5.22
CA GLN A 14 -22.40 -4.12 -5.68
C GLN A 14 -22.26 -3.91 -7.21
N PHE A 15 -22.29 -5.02 -7.95
CA PHE A 15 -22.13 -5.02 -9.42
C PHE A 15 -23.13 -4.11 -10.16
N GLU A 16 -24.34 -3.93 -9.63
CA GLU A 16 -25.35 -3.06 -10.25
C GLU A 16 -24.92 -1.58 -10.29
N VAL A 17 -24.09 -1.12 -9.34
CA VAL A 17 -23.50 0.23 -9.37
C VAL A 17 -22.56 0.37 -10.57
N ILE A 18 -21.75 -0.65 -10.82
CA ILE A 18 -20.81 -0.67 -11.96
C ILE A 18 -21.58 -0.68 -13.28
N ARG A 19 -22.62 -1.50 -13.39
CA ARG A 19 -23.49 -1.54 -14.57
C ARG A 19 -24.17 -0.19 -14.80
N ALA A 20 -24.62 0.47 -13.74
CA ALA A 20 -25.18 1.82 -13.81
C ALA A 20 -24.15 2.89 -14.21
N LEU A 21 -22.86 2.71 -13.94
CA LEU A 21 -21.81 3.62 -14.39
C LEU A 21 -21.31 3.34 -15.81
N ALA A 22 -21.53 2.13 -16.34
CA ALA A 22 -21.11 1.70 -17.68
C ALA A 22 -21.94 2.32 -18.83
N SER A 23 -22.16 3.64 -18.81
CA SER A 23 -22.72 4.43 -19.91
C SER A 23 -22.22 5.87 -19.88
N PRO A 24 -21.71 6.40 -20.99
CA PRO A 24 -21.27 7.80 -21.07
C PRO A 24 -22.36 8.81 -20.69
N VAL A 25 -23.62 8.54 -21.06
CA VAL A 25 -24.75 9.44 -20.74
C VAL A 25 -25.00 9.49 -19.24
N ARG A 26 -24.90 8.35 -18.53
CA ARG A 26 -25.11 8.27 -17.08
C ARG A 26 -23.99 8.98 -16.31
N ILE A 27 -22.74 8.83 -16.74
CA ILE A 27 -21.60 9.59 -16.18
C ILE A 27 -21.79 11.09 -16.40
N ALA A 28 -22.24 11.51 -17.59
CA ALA A 28 -22.46 12.91 -17.89
C ALA A 28 -23.58 13.53 -17.02
N ILE A 29 -24.65 12.78 -16.73
CA ILE A 29 -25.71 13.20 -15.80
C ILE A 29 -25.13 13.44 -14.41
N LEU A 30 -24.37 12.49 -13.84
CA LEU A 30 -23.81 12.62 -12.49
C LEU A 30 -22.86 13.83 -12.38
N ARG A 31 -21.96 14.01 -13.35
CA ARG A 31 -21.04 15.17 -13.40
C ARG A 31 -21.78 16.50 -13.47
N LEU A 32 -22.83 16.57 -14.29
CA LEU A 32 -23.62 17.79 -14.45
C LEU A 32 -24.37 18.14 -13.14
N LEU A 33 -24.92 17.15 -12.46
CA LEU A 33 -25.61 17.34 -11.18
C LEU A 33 -24.66 17.71 -10.04
N ASP A 34 -23.43 17.18 -10.05
CA ASP A 34 -22.40 17.53 -9.07
C ASP A 34 -21.92 18.99 -9.25
N PHE A 35 -21.57 19.36 -10.49
CA PHE A 35 -21.04 20.67 -10.83
C PHE A 35 -22.10 21.79 -10.78
N GLU A 36 -23.29 21.57 -11.36
CA GLU A 36 -24.32 22.60 -11.50
C GLU A 36 -25.48 22.48 -10.49
N GLY A 37 -25.52 21.40 -9.71
CA GLY A 37 -26.58 21.16 -8.73
C GLY A 37 -27.83 20.47 -9.29
N PRO A 38 -28.91 20.36 -8.47
CA PRO A 38 -30.11 19.62 -8.81
C PRO A 38 -30.82 20.12 -10.07
N LYS A 39 -31.26 19.20 -10.93
CA LYS A 39 -31.95 19.51 -12.20
C LYS A 39 -33.11 18.56 -12.46
N ASN A 40 -34.10 19.02 -13.22
CA ASN A 40 -35.16 18.15 -13.72
C ASN A 40 -34.78 17.45 -15.03
N ILE A 41 -35.57 16.45 -15.43
CA ILE A 41 -35.32 15.64 -16.63
C ILE A 41 -35.23 16.49 -17.92
N ASN A 42 -36.03 17.55 -18.05
CA ASN A 42 -36.02 18.39 -19.24
C ASN A 42 -34.73 19.21 -19.33
N GLN A 43 -34.27 19.76 -18.20
CA GLN A 43 -33.01 20.50 -18.10
C GLN A 43 -31.80 19.60 -18.40
N LEU A 44 -31.83 18.36 -17.91
CA LEU A 44 -30.79 17.37 -18.22
C LEU A 44 -30.77 17.01 -19.71
N ALA A 45 -31.94 16.82 -20.33
CA ALA A 45 -32.06 16.52 -21.76
C ALA A 45 -31.54 17.65 -22.65
N GLU A 46 -31.87 18.89 -22.30
CA GLU A 46 -31.40 20.08 -23.00
C GLU A 46 -29.87 20.26 -22.87
N ALA A 47 -29.34 20.20 -21.64
CA ALA A 47 -27.93 20.39 -21.37
C ALA A 47 -27.05 19.31 -22.02
N LEU A 48 -27.48 18.05 -21.99
CA LEU A 48 -26.73 16.93 -22.55
C LEU A 48 -27.04 16.67 -24.04
N LYS A 49 -27.98 17.42 -24.62
CA LYS A 49 -28.48 17.24 -26.00
C LYS A 49 -28.90 15.79 -26.29
N GLN A 50 -29.59 15.17 -25.34
CA GLN A 50 -30.08 13.80 -25.43
C GLN A 50 -31.61 13.77 -25.45
N PRO A 51 -32.24 12.76 -26.09
CA PRO A 51 -33.68 12.59 -26.03
C PRO A 51 -34.18 12.43 -24.59
N GLN A 52 -35.32 13.03 -24.26
CA GLN A 52 -35.91 12.98 -22.92
C GLN A 52 -36.15 11.53 -22.44
N SER A 53 -36.53 10.63 -23.35
CA SER A 53 -36.70 9.20 -23.06
C SER A 53 -35.39 8.52 -22.62
N THR A 54 -34.26 8.92 -23.21
CA THR A 54 -32.92 8.39 -22.89
C THR A 54 -32.46 8.87 -21.52
N ILE A 55 -32.69 10.16 -21.20
CA ILE A 55 -32.42 10.71 -19.87
C ILE A 55 -33.31 10.05 -18.82
N SER A 56 -34.61 9.90 -19.08
CA SER A 56 -35.55 9.27 -18.14
C SER A 56 -35.12 7.85 -17.78
N SER A 57 -34.79 7.02 -18.77
CA SER A 57 -34.29 5.66 -18.54
C SER A 57 -32.94 5.65 -17.80
N SER A 58 -32.04 6.58 -18.13
CA SER A 58 -30.74 6.73 -17.47
C SER A 58 -30.88 7.12 -15.99
N VAL A 59 -31.79 8.05 -15.68
CA VAL A 59 -32.12 8.47 -14.32
C VAL A 59 -32.68 7.32 -13.51
N GLN A 60 -33.59 6.51 -14.07
CA GLN A 60 -34.13 5.33 -13.39
C GLN A 60 -33.05 4.30 -13.04
N MET A 61 -32.10 4.04 -13.95
CA MET A 61 -30.99 3.13 -13.68
C MET A 61 -30.03 3.66 -12.60
N LEU A 62 -29.74 4.96 -12.62
CA LEU A 62 -28.91 5.60 -11.59
C LEU A 62 -29.60 5.63 -10.23
N GLU A 63 -30.92 5.86 -10.21
CA GLU A 63 -31.74 5.85 -9.00
C GLU A 63 -31.82 4.44 -8.39
N ALA A 64 -32.01 3.40 -9.20
CA ALA A 64 -32.01 2.01 -8.75
C ALA A 64 -30.65 1.58 -8.16
N ALA A 65 -29.55 2.15 -8.67
CA ALA A 65 -28.20 1.92 -8.15
C ALA A 65 -27.81 2.83 -6.96
N GLY A 66 -28.71 3.72 -6.52
CA GLY A 66 -28.45 4.63 -5.40
C GLY A 66 -27.46 5.76 -5.68
N LEU A 67 -27.06 5.97 -6.95
CA LEU A 67 -26.13 7.03 -7.38
C LEU A 67 -26.81 8.40 -7.58
N LEU A 68 -28.14 8.39 -7.61
CA LEU A 68 -28.99 9.55 -7.84
C LEU A 68 -30.26 9.40 -7.01
N SER A 69 -30.75 10.49 -6.44
CA SER A 69 -32.07 10.54 -5.79
C SER A 69 -33.01 11.45 -6.55
N THR A 70 -34.31 11.10 -6.60
CA THR A 70 -35.34 11.98 -7.17
C THR A 70 -36.37 12.41 -6.14
N VAL A 71 -36.71 13.69 -6.15
CA VAL A 71 -37.82 14.26 -5.36
C VAL A 71 -38.88 14.79 -6.33
N THR A 72 -40.15 14.49 -6.04
CA THR A 72 -41.26 14.99 -6.87
C THR A 72 -41.77 16.30 -6.32
N GLU A 73 -41.73 17.35 -7.14
CA GLU A 73 -42.19 18.69 -6.79
C GLU A 73 -43.31 19.15 -7.74
N LYS A 74 -44.15 20.09 -7.26
CA LYS A 74 -45.18 20.74 -8.10
C LYS A 74 -44.50 21.72 -9.06
N ALA A 75 -44.78 21.58 -10.36
CA ALA A 75 -44.30 22.48 -11.40
C ALA A 75 -45.43 23.44 -11.85
N ARG A 76 -45.08 24.46 -12.66
CA ARG A 76 -46.07 25.39 -13.27
C ARG A 76 -47.15 24.67 -14.10
N LYS A 77 -46.85 23.48 -14.63
CA LYS A 77 -47.80 22.54 -15.26
C LYS A 77 -47.45 21.11 -14.84
N GLY A 78 -48.24 20.52 -13.95
CA GLY A 78 -48.05 19.13 -13.48
C GLY A 78 -47.00 18.98 -12.36
N SER A 79 -46.44 17.78 -12.23
CA SER A 79 -45.35 17.46 -11.31
C SER A 79 -44.03 17.28 -12.08
N GLN A 80 -42.91 17.56 -11.43
CA GLN A 80 -41.57 17.34 -11.97
C GLN A 80 -40.72 16.53 -10.98
N LYS A 81 -39.84 15.67 -11.51
CA LYS A 81 -38.79 15.02 -10.72
C LYS A 81 -37.53 15.88 -10.74
N ILE A 82 -37.11 16.33 -9.56
CA ILE A 82 -35.81 16.97 -9.34
C ILE A 82 -34.80 15.87 -9.01
N CYS A 83 -33.73 15.81 -9.79
CA CYS A 83 -32.67 14.81 -9.66
C CYS A 83 -31.47 15.43 -8.94
N THR A 84 -30.91 14.71 -7.98
CA THR A 84 -29.73 15.11 -7.21
C THR A 84 -28.75 13.94 -7.14
N ALA A 85 -27.47 14.17 -7.45
CA ALA A 85 -26.42 13.16 -7.26
C ALA A 85 -26.25 12.87 -5.76
N THR A 86 -26.11 11.60 -5.39
CA THR A 86 -25.95 11.18 -3.99
C THR A 86 -24.49 11.12 -3.56
N CYS A 87 -23.57 11.06 -4.51
CA CYS A 87 -22.13 11.05 -4.29
C CYS A 87 -21.41 11.90 -5.35
N SER A 88 -20.28 12.49 -4.96
CA SER A 88 -19.37 13.20 -5.87
C SER A 88 -18.26 12.29 -6.39
N GLU A 89 -17.90 11.25 -5.64
CA GLU A 89 -16.91 10.24 -6.01
C GLU A 89 -17.43 8.81 -5.86
N VAL A 90 -17.00 7.93 -6.76
CA VAL A 90 -17.20 6.49 -6.67
C VAL A 90 -15.83 5.81 -6.68
N LEU A 91 -15.46 5.19 -5.56
CA LEU A 91 -14.22 4.45 -5.40
C LEU A 91 -14.53 2.97 -5.60
N ILE A 92 -14.03 2.36 -6.67
CA ILE A 92 -14.15 0.92 -6.88
C ILE A 92 -12.97 0.24 -6.19
N SER A 93 -13.26 -0.47 -5.11
CA SER A 93 -12.28 -1.33 -4.46
C SER A 93 -12.25 -2.66 -5.21
N LEU A 94 -11.33 -2.77 -6.16
CA LEU A 94 -10.97 -4.06 -6.77
C LEU A 94 -10.14 -4.84 -5.75
N GLY A 95 -10.78 -5.19 -4.62
CA GLY A 95 -10.14 -5.61 -3.38
C GLY A 95 -8.86 -6.39 -3.63
N LYS A 96 -7.78 -6.06 -2.89
CA LYS A 96 -6.56 -6.88 -2.83
C LYS A 96 -7.03 -8.33 -2.94
N LEU A 97 -6.66 -9.02 -4.04
CA LEU A 97 -6.93 -10.44 -4.30
C LEU A 97 -7.26 -11.07 -2.97
N ARG A 98 -8.54 -11.39 -2.71
CA ARG A 98 -9.00 -11.87 -1.40
C ARG A 98 -7.87 -12.71 -0.84
N GLN A 99 -7.17 -12.16 0.16
CA GLN A 99 -6.44 -13.00 1.08
C GLN A 99 -7.56 -13.65 1.88
N GLU A 100 -8.22 -14.64 1.25
CA GLU A 100 -8.40 -15.90 1.93
C GLU A 100 -7.02 -16.15 2.51
N THR A 101 -6.88 -15.82 3.79
CA THR A 101 -5.84 -16.43 4.60
C THR A 101 -6.08 -17.90 4.30
N ARG A 102 -5.26 -18.51 3.43
CA ARG A 102 -5.36 -19.95 3.19
C ARG A 102 -5.37 -20.52 4.59
N GLU A 103 -6.27 -21.45 4.94
CA GLU A 103 -6.39 -21.94 6.33
C GLU A 103 -5.03 -22.43 6.91
N ASN A 104 -4.06 -22.67 6.01
CA ASN A 104 -2.68 -23.08 6.26
C ASN A 104 -1.63 -21.95 6.22
N GLU A 105 -1.99 -20.68 6.05
CA GLU A 105 -1.05 -19.56 6.03
C GLU A 105 -1.01 -18.82 7.37
N ILE A 106 0.18 -18.67 7.93
CA ILE A 106 0.43 -17.87 9.12
C ILE A 106 1.02 -16.54 8.67
N VAL A 107 0.32 -15.44 8.95
CA VAL A 107 0.74 -14.08 8.61
C VAL A 107 1.08 -13.32 9.87
N VAL A 108 2.28 -12.72 9.92
CA VAL A 108 2.73 -11.87 11.03
C VAL A 108 3.22 -10.55 10.46
N ALA A 109 2.71 -9.44 10.98
CA ALA A 109 3.22 -8.10 10.72
C ALA A 109 4.16 -7.65 11.84
N MET A 110 5.36 -7.21 11.48
CA MET A 110 6.37 -6.69 12.40
C MET A 110 6.61 -5.21 12.13
N PRO A 111 6.25 -4.30 13.05
CA PRO A 111 6.54 -2.88 12.90
C PRO A 111 8.03 -2.63 12.69
N ILE A 112 8.37 -1.72 11.78
CA ILE A 112 9.75 -1.51 11.34
C ILE A 112 10.68 -1.04 12.48
N GLY A 113 10.12 -0.44 13.53
CA GLY A 113 10.83 -0.05 14.74
C GLY A 113 11.17 -1.18 15.71
N LEU A 114 10.60 -2.38 15.55
CA LEU A 114 10.76 -3.52 16.46
C LEU A 114 11.96 -4.41 16.13
N TYR A 115 13.04 -3.82 15.63
CA TYR A 115 14.28 -4.57 15.43
C TYR A 115 14.92 -4.97 16.78
N THR A 116 15.49 -6.16 16.79
CA THR A 116 16.15 -6.77 17.95
C THR A 116 17.66 -6.58 17.93
N ARG A 117 18.27 -6.53 16.73
CA ARG A 117 19.68 -6.21 16.51
C ARG A 117 19.81 -5.25 15.34
N TRP A 118 20.85 -4.42 15.40
CA TRP A 118 21.14 -3.45 14.35
C TRP A 118 22.61 -3.08 14.37
N THR A 119 23.12 -2.70 13.21
CA THR A 119 24.41 -2.04 13.03
C THR A 119 24.20 -1.11 11.85
N VAL A 120 24.28 0.20 12.05
CA VAL A 120 23.93 1.18 11.01
C VAL A 120 24.99 2.27 10.94
N SER A 121 25.25 2.79 9.74
CA SER A 121 26.10 3.95 9.52
C SER A 121 25.28 5.15 9.06
N ALA A 122 25.79 6.36 9.35
CA ALA A 122 25.25 7.59 8.80
C ALA A 122 25.52 7.72 7.28
N PRO A 123 24.75 8.54 6.55
CA PRO A 123 23.45 9.11 6.93
C PRO A 123 22.42 8.10 7.43
N CYS A 124 21.67 8.43 8.48
CA CYS A 124 20.69 7.52 9.08
C CYS A 124 19.62 8.24 9.91
N GLY A 125 18.46 7.63 10.09
CA GLY A 125 17.42 8.22 10.93
C GLY A 125 16.15 7.41 11.05
N LEU A 126 15.23 7.95 11.84
CA LEU A 126 13.93 7.39 12.18
C LEU A 126 12.86 8.49 12.13
N CYS A 127 11.70 8.18 11.58
CA CYS A 127 10.52 9.06 11.57
C CYS A 127 9.28 8.28 11.99
N SER A 128 8.48 8.90 12.85
CA SER A 128 7.09 8.52 13.14
C SER A 128 6.13 9.26 12.23
N THR A 129 4.83 8.94 12.25
CA THR A 129 3.81 9.71 11.53
C THR A 129 3.69 11.16 12.00
N GLU A 130 4.21 11.50 13.18
CA GLU A 130 4.13 12.83 13.78
C GLU A 130 5.41 13.66 13.65
N GLY A 131 6.57 13.03 13.47
CA GLY A 131 7.86 13.73 13.47
C GLY A 131 9.08 12.82 13.45
N ILE A 132 10.26 13.46 13.38
CA ILE A 132 11.56 12.81 13.52
C ILE A 132 11.68 12.23 14.94
N ILE A 133 12.22 11.01 15.04
CA ILE A 133 12.54 10.36 16.31
C ILE A 133 14.05 10.55 16.56
N GLY A 134 14.41 11.12 17.71
CA GLY A 134 15.79 11.32 18.12
C GLY A 134 16.57 12.33 17.24
N LEU A 135 17.83 12.02 16.96
CA LEU A 135 18.75 12.87 16.19
C LEU A 135 19.06 12.23 14.84
N LEU A 136 19.06 13.05 13.78
CA LEU A 136 19.48 12.60 12.46
C LEU A 136 20.98 12.34 12.41
N ASP A 137 21.36 11.34 11.61
CA ASP A 137 22.74 10.93 11.34
C ASP A 137 23.53 10.48 12.58
N VAL A 138 22.80 10.05 13.62
CA VAL A 138 23.36 9.50 14.86
C VAL A 138 22.91 8.03 15.01
N PRO A 139 23.78 7.04 14.77
CA PRO A 139 23.43 5.62 14.89
C PRO A 139 22.83 5.22 16.24
N ASN A 140 23.23 5.89 17.33
CA ASN A 140 22.70 5.64 18.67
C ASN A 140 21.21 5.95 18.80
N THR A 141 20.62 6.75 17.91
CA THR A 141 19.17 6.99 17.87
C THR A 141 18.37 5.73 17.58
N PHE A 142 18.97 4.68 17.01
CA PHE A 142 18.31 3.38 16.86
C PHE A 142 18.09 2.65 18.21
N ALA A 143 18.66 3.14 19.31
CA ALA A 143 18.33 2.65 20.65
C ALA A 143 17.18 3.44 21.32
N ASP A 144 16.67 4.50 20.68
CA ASP A 144 15.65 5.37 21.27
C ASP A 144 14.32 4.61 21.50
N PRO A 145 13.70 4.67 22.68
CA PRO A 145 12.42 4.00 22.94
C PRO A 145 11.28 4.40 21.99
N ASP A 146 11.29 5.64 21.48
CA ASP A 146 10.29 6.11 20.53
C ASP A 146 10.41 5.47 19.15
N ARG A 147 11.48 4.70 18.88
CA ARG A 147 11.62 3.87 17.67
C ARG A 147 10.42 2.97 17.42
N MET A 148 9.70 2.57 18.48
CA MET A 148 8.49 1.75 18.40
C MET A 148 7.37 2.39 17.55
N LYS A 149 7.43 3.71 17.35
CA LYS A 149 6.49 4.50 16.54
C LYS A 149 6.99 4.75 15.11
N ALA A 150 8.15 4.21 14.74
CA ALA A 150 8.74 4.48 13.44
C ALA A 150 7.84 3.96 12.30
N GLY A 151 7.52 4.85 11.38
CA GLY A 151 6.92 4.55 10.07
C GLY A 151 7.93 4.67 8.92
N LEU A 152 9.06 5.34 9.13
CA LEU A 152 10.20 5.33 8.21
C LEU A 152 11.51 5.17 9.01
N LEU A 153 12.41 4.32 8.53
CA LEU A 153 13.80 4.27 8.99
C LEU A 153 14.74 4.18 7.81
N TRP A 154 15.94 4.72 7.97
CA TRP A 154 16.94 4.69 6.91
C TRP A 154 18.36 4.68 7.44
N PHE A 155 19.28 4.15 6.62
CA PHE A 155 20.71 4.14 6.89
C PHE A 155 21.51 3.84 5.62
N SER A 156 22.77 4.26 5.56
CA SER A 156 23.59 4.05 4.35
C SER A 156 24.26 2.68 4.26
N ARG A 157 24.70 2.09 5.38
CA ARG A 157 25.28 0.73 5.43
C ARG A 157 24.92 0.03 6.73
N GLY A 158 25.03 -1.30 6.70
CA GLY A 158 24.76 -2.18 7.82
C GLY A 158 23.40 -2.86 7.70
N TYR A 159 22.74 -3.13 8.81
CA TYR A 159 21.49 -3.90 8.84
C TYR A 159 20.62 -3.58 10.05
N VAL A 160 19.35 -3.98 9.92
CA VAL A 160 18.41 -4.18 11.02
C VAL A 160 17.89 -5.62 10.98
N GLU A 161 17.71 -6.24 12.15
CA GLU A 161 17.27 -7.62 12.31
C GLU A 161 15.99 -7.71 13.15
N TYR A 162 15.01 -8.43 12.62
CA TYR A 162 13.69 -8.65 13.20
C TYR A 162 13.54 -10.11 13.62
N GLN A 163 12.86 -10.33 14.75
CA GLN A 163 12.62 -11.67 15.27
C GLN A 163 11.13 -11.98 15.23
N PHE A 164 10.71 -12.75 14.23
CA PHE A 164 9.33 -13.18 14.07
C PHE A 164 9.06 -14.46 14.87
N PRO A 165 7.84 -14.64 15.41
CA PRO A 165 7.47 -15.90 16.05
C PRO A 165 7.37 -17.02 15.02
N ASN A 166 7.95 -18.18 15.31
CA ASN A 166 7.83 -19.36 14.47
C ASN A 166 6.55 -20.14 14.82
N ASN A 167 5.39 -19.58 14.47
CA ASN A 167 4.10 -20.17 14.82
C ASN A 167 3.81 -21.49 14.07
N ALA A 168 4.54 -21.81 12.99
CA ALA A 168 4.41 -23.10 12.30
C ALA A 168 4.76 -24.28 13.23
N ARG A 169 5.75 -24.10 14.12
CA ARG A 169 6.08 -25.09 15.16
C ARG A 169 4.96 -25.30 16.18
N LEU A 170 4.21 -24.24 16.50
CA LEU A 170 3.09 -24.32 17.44
C LEU A 170 1.89 -25.08 16.84
N ARG A 171 1.73 -25.01 15.51
CA ARG A 171 0.64 -25.66 14.78
C ARG A 171 1.02 -27.04 14.21
N ASN A 172 2.28 -27.47 14.37
CA ASN A 172 2.84 -28.70 13.78
C ASN A 172 2.50 -28.83 12.28
N THR A 173 2.66 -27.73 11.54
CA THR A 173 2.28 -27.61 10.13
C THR A 173 3.53 -27.73 9.26
N ASP A 174 3.45 -28.54 8.19
CA ASP A 174 4.50 -28.64 7.19
C ASP A 174 4.62 -27.31 6.44
N VAL A 175 5.78 -26.66 6.54
CA VAL A 175 6.05 -25.42 5.82
C VAL A 175 6.49 -25.76 4.40
N SER A 176 5.77 -25.21 3.42
CA SER A 176 6.08 -25.32 2.00
C SER A 176 6.82 -24.10 1.45
N ALA A 177 6.59 -22.92 2.04
CA ALA A 177 7.31 -21.70 1.71
C ALA A 177 7.33 -20.70 2.87
N ILE A 178 8.29 -19.79 2.82
CA ILE A 178 8.30 -18.58 3.64
C ILE A 178 8.40 -17.36 2.73
N GLU A 179 7.68 -16.30 3.06
CA GLU A 179 7.63 -15.07 2.29
C GLU A 179 7.79 -13.86 3.20
N VAL A 180 8.68 -12.93 2.81
CA VAL A 180 8.89 -11.65 3.48
C VAL A 180 8.51 -10.55 2.50
N SER A 181 7.64 -9.63 2.92
CA SER A 181 7.16 -8.51 2.11
C SER A 181 7.31 -7.20 2.86
N MET A 182 7.90 -6.19 2.22
CA MET A 182 8.06 -4.84 2.78
C MET A 182 8.30 -3.80 1.68
N GLU A 183 8.00 -2.53 1.97
CA GLU A 183 8.27 -1.41 1.07
C GLU A 183 9.66 -0.82 1.33
N LEU A 184 10.48 -0.73 0.28
CA LEU A 184 11.90 -0.37 0.38
C LEU A 184 12.37 0.48 -0.81
N SER A 185 13.41 1.29 -0.60
CA SER A 185 14.14 1.98 -1.68
C SER A 185 15.60 2.19 -1.30
N SER A 186 16.40 2.72 -2.23
CA SER A 186 17.72 3.28 -1.90
C SER A 186 17.58 4.52 -1.02
N GLU A 187 18.67 4.97 -0.43
CA GLU A 187 18.75 6.19 0.38
C GLU A 187 19.87 7.10 -0.10
N VAL A 188 19.53 8.37 -0.34
CA VAL A 188 20.51 9.42 -0.61
C VAL A 188 20.04 10.73 0.02
N PRO A 189 20.94 11.56 0.56
CA PRO A 189 20.57 12.90 0.99
C PRO A 189 19.86 13.67 -0.14
N GLY A 190 18.64 14.12 0.12
CA GLY A 190 17.76 14.58 -0.95
C GLY A 190 16.90 13.43 -1.46
N THR A 191 16.85 13.26 -2.78
CA THR A 191 16.39 12.04 -3.47
C THR A 191 17.04 11.97 -4.85
N SER A 192 17.27 10.76 -5.36
CA SER A 192 17.74 10.52 -6.73
C SER A 192 17.16 9.22 -7.27
N ALA A 193 16.45 9.32 -8.40
CA ALA A 193 15.85 8.16 -9.06
C ALA A 193 16.90 7.21 -9.69
N ASP A 194 18.15 7.67 -9.84
CA ASP A 194 19.30 6.89 -10.29
C ASP A 194 20.34 6.88 -9.17
N TRP A 195 20.14 5.96 -8.22
CA TRP A 195 21.01 5.76 -7.07
C TRP A 195 20.93 4.31 -6.60
N PRO A 196 21.57 3.38 -7.32
CA PRO A 196 21.34 1.96 -7.09
C PRO A 196 21.83 1.53 -5.71
N SER A 197 21.10 0.60 -5.08
CA SER A 197 21.49 0.03 -3.78
C SER A 197 21.25 -1.47 -3.71
N ASP A 198 22.29 -2.24 -3.41
CA ASP A 198 22.25 -3.68 -3.22
C ASP A 198 21.75 -4.03 -1.81
N ILE A 199 20.43 -4.25 -1.70
CA ILE A 199 19.74 -4.55 -0.45
C ILE A 199 19.65 -6.07 -0.27
N SER A 200 20.29 -6.59 0.78
CA SER A 200 20.40 -8.03 1.06
C SER A 200 19.43 -8.46 2.16
N LEU A 201 18.72 -9.58 1.92
CA LEU A 201 17.85 -10.24 2.88
C LEU A 201 18.51 -11.54 3.35
N GLU A 202 18.58 -11.72 4.66
CA GLU A 202 19.01 -12.96 5.31
C GLU A 202 17.88 -13.50 6.19
N ILE A 203 17.73 -14.83 6.21
CA ILE A 203 16.79 -15.52 7.10
C ILE A 203 17.55 -16.56 7.91
N ASN A 204 17.45 -16.50 9.24
CA ASN A 204 18.20 -17.37 10.17
C ASN A 204 19.71 -17.41 9.87
N ASP A 205 20.30 -16.25 9.57
CA ASP A 205 21.72 -16.08 9.24
C ASP A 205 22.14 -16.74 7.90
N VAL A 206 21.18 -17.16 7.07
CA VAL A 206 21.40 -17.62 5.70
C VAL A 206 21.16 -16.47 4.73
N ASP A 207 22.12 -16.20 3.85
CA ASP A 207 21.99 -15.21 2.78
C ASP A 207 20.99 -15.67 1.70
N VAL A 208 19.77 -15.14 1.76
CA VAL A 208 18.67 -15.58 0.89
C VAL A 208 18.80 -14.96 -0.50
N ALA A 209 18.94 -13.63 -0.55
CA ALA A 209 18.92 -12.88 -1.79
C ALA A 209 19.33 -11.42 -1.61
N THR A 210 19.92 -10.86 -2.67
CA THR A 210 20.13 -9.41 -2.81
C THR A 210 19.24 -8.87 -3.93
N TRP A 211 18.53 -7.78 -3.64
CA TRP A 211 17.79 -6.99 -4.63
C TRP A 211 18.47 -5.63 -4.80
N THR A 212 18.81 -5.27 -6.04
CA THR A 212 19.31 -3.93 -6.34
C THR A 212 18.12 -2.98 -6.57
N SER A 213 17.89 -2.08 -5.62
CA SER A 213 17.00 -0.94 -5.80
C SER A 213 17.55 -0.02 -6.88
N PRO A 214 16.72 0.57 -7.76
CA PRO A 214 17.19 1.49 -8.80
C PRO A 214 17.50 2.90 -8.26
N GLY A 215 16.88 3.31 -7.15
CA GLY A 215 16.99 4.68 -6.65
C GLY A 215 16.16 4.98 -5.41
N ASP A 216 16.15 6.27 -5.07
CA ASP A 216 15.39 6.88 -3.99
C ASP A 216 14.27 7.77 -4.58
N PHE A 217 13.04 7.59 -4.09
CA PHE A 217 11.85 8.17 -4.70
C PHE A 217 11.25 9.30 -3.85
N GLY A 218 11.40 10.54 -4.31
CA GLY A 218 10.83 11.75 -3.70
C GLY A 218 10.15 12.71 -4.67
N ASP A 219 9.96 12.29 -5.92
CA ASP A 219 9.34 13.08 -7.01
C ASP A 219 7.90 13.49 -6.70
N LYS A 220 7.20 12.68 -5.91
CA LYS A 220 5.83 12.93 -5.43
C LYS A 220 5.68 12.43 -4.01
N ARG A 221 4.68 12.96 -3.30
CA ARG A 221 4.32 12.48 -1.97
C ARG A 221 3.78 11.06 -2.04
N GLY A 222 4.28 10.19 -1.15
CA GLY A 222 3.74 8.85 -0.97
C GLY A 222 2.30 8.91 -0.46
N VAL A 223 1.48 7.91 -0.79
CA VAL A 223 0.05 7.87 -0.44
C VAL A 223 -0.20 8.04 1.07
N PHE A 224 0.66 7.44 1.90
CA PHE A 224 0.54 7.48 3.36
C PHE A 224 1.56 8.42 4.01
N THR A 225 2.55 8.91 3.25
CA THR A 225 3.64 9.74 3.77
C THR A 225 3.13 11.07 4.35
N PRO A 226 3.36 11.35 5.65
CA PRO A 226 2.78 12.49 6.34
C PRO A 226 3.17 13.84 5.73
N PRO A 227 2.25 14.84 5.72
CA PRO A 227 2.50 16.16 5.11
C PRO A 227 3.71 16.91 5.68
N TRP A 228 4.06 16.69 6.94
CA TRP A 228 5.19 17.35 7.60
C TRP A 228 6.54 16.87 7.05
N TRP A 229 6.60 15.63 6.54
CA TRP A 229 7.79 15.10 5.88
C TRP A 229 7.94 15.79 4.52
N LYS A 230 9.04 16.52 4.37
CA LYS A 230 9.28 17.37 3.19
C LYS A 230 9.55 16.51 1.96
N LEU A 231 9.14 16.99 0.78
CA LEU A 231 9.40 16.34 -0.51
C LEU A 231 10.91 16.19 -0.84
N ALA A 232 11.77 16.88 -0.09
CA ALA A 232 13.21 16.72 -0.21
C ALA A 232 13.75 15.42 0.41
N GLY A 233 12.93 14.66 1.14
CA GLY A 233 13.30 13.32 1.63
C GLY A 233 12.50 12.22 0.94
N SER A 234 12.94 10.98 1.09
CA SER A 234 12.33 9.77 0.51
C SER A 234 10.84 9.69 0.87
N GLN A 235 10.00 9.59 -0.16
CA GLN A 235 8.54 9.65 -0.02
C GLN A 235 7.89 8.28 -0.10
N TYR A 236 8.48 7.34 -0.83
CA TYR A 236 7.96 5.98 -1.00
C TYR A 236 9.04 5.03 -1.52
N GLY A 237 8.71 3.75 -1.57
CA GLY A 237 9.56 2.71 -2.12
C GLY A 237 8.81 1.77 -3.06
N MET A 238 9.48 0.67 -3.41
CA MET A 238 8.90 -0.45 -4.11
C MET A 238 8.48 -1.50 -3.10
N LEU A 239 7.27 -2.04 -3.24
CA LEU A 239 6.87 -3.22 -2.49
C LEU A 239 7.62 -4.42 -3.06
N LYS A 240 8.46 -5.04 -2.23
CA LYS A 240 9.26 -6.20 -2.62
C LYS A 240 8.84 -7.41 -1.82
N THR A 241 8.79 -8.55 -2.49
CA THR A 241 8.42 -9.83 -1.91
C THR A 241 9.53 -10.85 -2.15
N TRP A 242 10.18 -11.29 -1.08
CA TRP A 242 11.12 -12.40 -1.09
C TRP A 242 10.39 -13.67 -0.72
N ARG A 243 10.56 -14.72 -1.51
CA ARG A 243 9.95 -16.03 -1.25
C ARG A 243 11.02 -17.10 -1.29
N VAL A 244 11.14 -17.89 -0.22
CA VAL A 244 11.97 -19.10 -0.17
C VAL A 244 11.07 -20.31 -0.21
N HIS A 245 11.31 -21.19 -1.17
CA HIS A 245 10.56 -22.42 -1.43
C HIS A 245 11.52 -23.62 -1.41
N GLY A 246 10.98 -24.84 -1.56
CA GLY A 246 11.79 -26.06 -1.61
C GLY A 246 12.79 -26.13 -2.76
N ASP A 247 12.65 -25.30 -3.81
CA ASP A 247 13.47 -25.33 -5.02
C ASP A 247 14.36 -24.09 -5.24
N GLY A 248 14.24 -23.06 -4.39
CA GLY A 248 15.09 -21.87 -4.43
C GLY A 248 14.46 -20.64 -3.79
N SER A 249 15.11 -19.50 -3.98
CA SER A 249 14.65 -18.20 -3.48
C SER A 249 14.38 -17.23 -4.62
N TYR A 250 13.34 -16.42 -4.44
CA TYR A 250 12.75 -15.58 -5.47
C TYR A 250 12.53 -14.16 -4.94
N VAL A 251 12.69 -13.16 -5.79
CA VAL A 251 12.26 -11.77 -5.56
C VAL A 251 11.22 -11.43 -6.60
N ASP A 252 10.01 -11.10 -6.16
CA ASP A 252 8.83 -10.82 -7.01
C ASP A 252 8.61 -11.90 -8.09
N GLY A 253 8.80 -13.16 -7.71
CA GLY A 253 8.62 -14.32 -8.59
C GLY A 253 9.81 -14.65 -9.51
N VAL A 254 10.85 -13.82 -9.56
CA VAL A 254 12.09 -14.11 -10.31
C VAL A 254 13.07 -14.85 -9.41
N LYS A 255 13.57 -16.01 -9.84
CA LYS A 255 14.55 -16.78 -9.08
C LYS A 255 15.89 -16.03 -9.03
N VAL A 256 16.40 -15.80 -7.83
CA VAL A 256 17.64 -15.04 -7.60
C VAL A 256 18.73 -15.84 -6.89
N SER A 257 18.36 -16.90 -6.16
CA SER A 257 19.34 -17.78 -5.52
C SER A 257 18.85 -19.23 -5.46
N ASN A 258 19.78 -20.13 -5.15
CA ASN A 258 19.50 -21.55 -4.97
C ASN A 258 19.26 -21.93 -3.50
N VAL A 259 19.21 -20.95 -2.58
CA VAL A 259 18.85 -21.20 -1.18
C VAL A 259 17.41 -21.70 -1.12
N ARG A 260 17.23 -22.82 -0.42
CA ARG A 260 15.96 -23.54 -0.29
C ARG A 260 15.44 -23.44 1.12
N LEU A 261 14.16 -23.76 1.29
CA LEU A 261 13.52 -23.76 2.60
C LEU A 261 14.25 -24.63 3.64
N GLY A 262 14.78 -25.78 3.22
CA GLY A 262 15.55 -26.68 4.09
C GLY A 262 16.85 -26.08 4.60
N ASP A 263 17.44 -25.12 3.89
CA ASP A 263 18.69 -24.46 4.31
C ASP A 263 18.45 -23.50 5.48
N LEU A 264 17.21 -23.04 5.67
CA LEU A 264 16.85 -22.07 6.71
C LEU A 264 16.70 -22.67 8.11
N ALA A 265 16.75 -24.01 8.23
CA ALA A 265 16.63 -24.75 9.49
C ALA A 265 15.47 -24.27 10.39
N LEU A 266 14.30 -23.99 9.81
CA LEU A 266 13.18 -23.37 10.54
C LEU A 266 12.76 -24.16 11.78
N GLU A 267 12.81 -25.50 11.72
CA GLU A 267 12.45 -26.39 12.83
C GLU A 267 13.41 -26.31 14.02
N GLU A 268 14.66 -25.91 13.79
CA GLU A 268 15.69 -25.80 14.83
C GLU A 268 15.52 -24.51 15.67
N HIS A 269 14.72 -23.55 15.20
CA HIS A 269 14.58 -22.25 15.83
C HIS A 269 13.16 -22.00 16.39
N HIS A 270 13.08 -21.34 17.56
CA HIS A 270 11.81 -20.89 18.15
C HIS A 270 11.27 -19.60 17.48
N SER A 271 12.12 -18.91 16.73
CA SER A 271 11.82 -17.66 16.06
C SER A 271 12.52 -17.61 14.71
N ILE A 272 11.96 -16.86 13.78
CA ILE A 272 12.53 -16.64 12.45
C ILE A 272 13.23 -15.27 12.48
N ARG A 273 14.56 -15.28 12.36
CA ARG A 273 15.35 -14.04 12.28
C ARG A 273 15.36 -13.57 10.84
N VAL A 274 14.91 -12.35 10.59
CA VAL A 274 14.93 -11.71 9.27
C VAL A 274 15.84 -10.50 9.37
N ARG A 275 16.94 -10.50 8.64
CA ARG A 275 17.90 -9.38 8.59
C ARG A 275 17.84 -8.74 7.22
N ILE A 276 17.75 -7.42 7.18
CA ILE A 276 17.69 -6.63 5.94
C ILE A 276 18.69 -5.48 6.05
N GLY A 277 19.43 -5.22 4.98
CA GLY A 277 20.44 -4.17 5.00
C GLY A 277 21.30 -4.09 3.75
N VAL A 278 22.33 -3.24 3.82
CA VAL A 278 23.32 -2.99 2.76
C VAL A 278 24.68 -3.43 3.28
N ARG A 279 25.28 -4.43 2.63
CA ARG A 279 26.56 -5.00 3.07
C ARG A 279 27.71 -4.03 2.92
N GLU A 280 28.78 -4.26 3.68
CA GLU A 280 30.01 -3.49 3.55
C GLU A 280 30.67 -3.68 2.18
N ASP A 281 30.61 -4.89 1.62
CA ASP A 281 31.15 -5.28 0.32
C ASP A 281 30.16 -5.16 -0.84
N ALA A 282 29.02 -4.51 -0.64
CA ALA A 282 28.03 -4.24 -1.69
C ALA A 282 28.65 -3.48 -2.88
N ASN A 283 28.34 -3.90 -4.11
CA ASN A 283 28.82 -3.24 -5.32
C ASN A 283 28.16 -1.86 -5.49
N HIS A 284 26.88 -1.77 -5.13
CA HIS A 284 26.10 -0.53 -5.11
C HIS A 284 25.68 -0.22 -3.66
N PRO A 285 26.49 0.54 -2.89
CA PRO A 285 26.19 0.85 -1.50
C PRO A 285 25.30 2.10 -1.36
N GLY A 286 24.15 2.09 -2.02
CA GLY A 286 23.25 3.25 -2.12
C GLY A 286 22.28 3.41 -0.95
N GLY A 287 22.58 2.88 0.24
CA GLY A 287 21.72 2.98 1.42
C GLY A 287 20.36 2.30 1.29
N ILE A 288 19.55 2.40 2.34
CA ILE A 288 18.24 1.78 2.39
C ILE A 288 17.26 2.65 3.17
N ASN A 289 16.07 2.81 2.61
CA ASN A 289 14.87 3.27 3.30
C ASN A 289 13.94 2.07 3.51
N ILE A 290 13.39 1.94 4.72
CA ILE A 290 12.31 0.98 5.03
C ILE A 290 11.07 1.74 5.47
N PHE A 291 9.99 1.56 4.70
CA PHE A 291 8.70 2.18 4.93
C PHE A 291 7.78 1.18 5.64
N GLY A 292 7.22 1.60 6.76
CA GLY A 292 6.23 0.88 7.55
C GLY A 292 4.86 1.54 7.47
N ARG A 293 3.95 1.11 8.34
CA ARG A 293 2.59 1.64 8.37
C ARG A 293 2.59 3.17 8.57
N GLY A 294 1.74 3.88 7.82
CA GLY A 294 1.66 5.35 7.87
C GLY A 294 2.76 6.09 7.11
N PHE A 295 3.56 5.41 6.28
CA PHE A 295 4.55 6.00 5.38
C PHE A 295 4.58 5.24 4.05
N GLY A 296 5.09 5.88 3.00
CA GLY A 296 5.22 5.26 1.68
C GLY A 296 3.90 5.14 0.93
N ASN A 297 3.82 4.14 0.06
CA ASN A 297 2.65 3.83 -0.77
C ASN A 297 1.88 2.60 -0.29
N TYR A 298 2.42 1.85 0.67
CA TYR A 298 1.82 0.62 1.18
C TYR A 298 1.66 0.71 2.69
N ASP A 299 0.41 0.78 3.16
CA ASP A 299 0.09 0.86 4.59
C ASP A 299 0.27 -0.49 5.33
N GLN A 300 1.51 -0.98 5.37
CA GLN A 300 1.90 -2.19 6.07
C GLN A 300 3.34 -2.08 6.59
N ASP A 301 3.61 -2.82 7.66
CA ASP A 301 4.98 -3.04 8.10
C ASP A 301 5.61 -4.24 7.38
N ILE A 302 6.63 -4.86 7.98
CA ILE A 302 7.23 -6.06 7.42
C ILE A 302 6.30 -7.24 7.64
N ILE A 303 5.83 -7.83 6.55
CA ILE A 303 4.94 -8.99 6.59
C ILE A 303 5.76 -10.26 6.37
N LEU A 304 5.69 -11.19 7.34
CA LEU A 304 6.14 -12.57 7.19
C LEU A 304 4.94 -13.47 6.96
N ARG A 305 5.00 -14.32 5.93
CA ARG A 305 4.03 -15.38 5.67
C ARG A 305 4.74 -16.72 5.73
N ILE A 306 4.15 -17.65 6.47
CA ILE A 306 4.57 -19.05 6.52
C ILE A 306 3.44 -19.85 5.89
N ILE A 307 3.73 -20.58 4.79
CA ILE A 307 2.75 -21.21 3.89
C ILE A 307 2.94 -22.70 3.87
#